data_AF-A0A2E4XK18-F1
#
_entry.id   AF-A0A2E4XK18-F1
#
_cell.length_a   1.000
_cell.length_b   1.000
_cell.length_c   1.000
_cell.angle_alpha   90.00
_cell.angle_beta   90.00
_cell.angle_gamma   90.00
#
_symmetry.space_group_name_H-M   'P 1'
#
loop_
_entity.id
_entity.type
_entity.pdbx_description
1 polymer ?
#
loop_
_entity_poly.entity_id
_entity_poly.type
_entity_poly.pdbx_seq_one_letter_code
_entity_poly.pdbx_strand_id
1 'polypeptide(L)'
;MDKVTDNFFKDFPARMSDGRFITNYSPNCQQNLIYQNNMTSWQYRAYLTKMANQIRNHERIKNEKLYGCDVCHEDTGIGHRYEQVCNENGCTMKEVNPEGIGMKQVN
;
A
#
# COMPACT_ATOMS: atom_id res chain seq x y z
N MET A 1 35.51 -0.11 -10.18
CA MET A 1 34.07 -0.25 -10.50
C MET A 1 33.40 -0.65 -9.22
N ASP A 2 32.80 0.31 -8.52
CA ASP A 2 32.05 0.01 -7.31
C ASP A 2 30.83 -0.83 -7.68
N LYS A 3 30.70 -1.97 -7.02
CA LYS A 3 29.59 -2.90 -7.20
C LYS A 3 28.31 -2.14 -6.83
N VAL A 4 27.43 -1.95 -7.81
CA VAL A 4 26.09 -1.41 -7.57
C VAL A 4 25.45 -2.29 -6.49
N THR A 5 25.01 -1.67 -5.40
CA THR A 5 24.34 -2.36 -4.30
C THR A 5 23.11 -3.08 -4.86
N ASP A 6 22.87 -4.33 -4.45
CA ASP A 6 21.81 -5.18 -5.04
C ASP A 6 20.38 -4.75 -4.63
N ASN A 7 20.19 -3.53 -4.13
CA ASN A 7 18.96 -3.02 -3.53
C ASN A 7 18.37 -3.94 -2.43
N PHE A 8 19.20 -4.76 -1.78
CA PHE A 8 18.79 -5.52 -0.60
C PHE A 8 18.87 -4.65 0.65
N PHE A 9 17.75 -4.03 1.00
CA PHE A 9 17.58 -3.31 2.26
C PHE A 9 17.00 -4.28 3.30
N LYS A 10 17.69 -4.43 4.45
CA LYS A 10 17.22 -5.25 5.58
C LYS A 10 16.05 -4.62 6.33
N ASP A 11 15.77 -3.36 6.05
CA ASP A 11 14.59 -2.65 6.56
C ASP A 11 13.38 -3.14 5.77
N PHE A 12 12.86 -4.28 6.20
CA PHE A 12 11.67 -4.90 5.66
C PHE A 12 10.44 -4.00 5.89
N PRO A 13 9.49 -3.92 4.94
CA PRO A 13 9.52 -4.40 3.55
C PRO A 13 10.20 -3.41 2.59
N ALA A 14 10.64 -3.89 1.42
CA ALA A 14 11.14 -3.03 0.35
C ALA A 14 10.04 -2.05 -0.11
N ARG A 15 10.30 -0.74 0.04
CA ARG A 15 9.35 0.33 -0.32
C ARG A 15 9.77 1.05 -1.59
N MET A 16 8.79 1.40 -2.41
CA MET A 16 8.95 2.36 -3.50
C MET A 16 9.29 3.76 -2.94
N SER A 17 9.76 4.68 -3.79
CA SER A 17 10.16 6.05 -3.35
C SER A 17 9.06 6.86 -2.65
N ASP A 18 7.80 6.47 -2.86
CA ASP A 18 6.58 7.02 -2.29
C ASP A 18 6.07 6.23 -1.06
N GLY A 19 6.89 5.31 -0.53
CA GLY A 19 6.61 4.57 0.71
C GLY A 19 5.71 3.36 0.57
N ARG A 20 5.23 3.04 -0.64
CA ARG A 20 4.36 1.88 -0.87
C ARG A 20 5.15 0.57 -0.96
N PHE A 21 4.61 -0.51 -0.39
CA PHE A 21 5.13 -1.88 -0.54
C PHE A 21 4.32 -2.71 -1.56
N ILE A 22 3.08 -2.29 -1.89
CA ILE A 22 2.25 -2.87 -2.96
C ILE A 22 1.95 -1.81 -4.02
N THR A 23 1.99 -2.20 -5.29
CA THR A 23 1.56 -1.36 -6.41
C THR A 23 0.04 -1.26 -6.45
N ASN A 24 -0.50 -0.04 -6.38
CA ASN A 24 -1.91 0.19 -6.64
C ASN A 24 -2.16 0.14 -8.15
N TYR A 25 -2.97 -0.83 -8.61
CA TYR A 25 -3.36 -1.01 -10.02
C TYR A 25 -4.60 -0.19 -10.43
N SER A 26 -5.08 0.71 -9.57
CA SER A 26 -6.19 1.61 -9.90
C SER A 26 -5.87 2.43 -11.16
N PRO A 27 -6.87 2.70 -12.02
CA PRO A 27 -6.65 3.46 -13.25
C PRO A 27 -6.20 4.89 -12.95
N ASN A 28 -5.30 5.41 -13.78
CA ASN A 28 -4.77 6.78 -13.65
C ASN A 28 -5.87 7.84 -13.62
N CYS A 29 -6.99 7.64 -14.32
CA CYS A 29 -8.11 8.58 -14.31
C CYS A 29 -8.71 8.75 -12.90
N GLN A 30 -8.86 7.66 -12.15
CA GLN A 30 -9.37 7.68 -10.79
C GLN A 30 -8.37 8.35 -9.84
N GLN A 31 -7.08 8.06 -10.00
CA GLN A 31 -6.02 8.70 -9.20
C GLN A 31 -5.94 10.21 -9.48
N ASN A 32 -6.04 10.61 -10.75
CA ASN A 32 -6.00 12.02 -11.14
C ASN A 32 -7.20 12.78 -10.61
N LEU A 33 -8.39 12.16 -10.55
CA LEU A 33 -9.61 12.79 -10.03
C LEU A 33 -9.43 13.27 -8.57
N ILE A 34 -8.69 12.52 -7.75
CA ILE A 34 -8.42 12.85 -6.34
C ILE A 34 -7.61 14.15 -6.22
N TYR A 35 -6.64 14.37 -7.10
CA TYR A 35 -5.77 15.54 -7.05
C TYR A 35 -6.23 16.71 -7.93
N GLN A 36 -7.09 16.44 -8.93
CA GLN A 36 -7.48 17.44 -9.92
C GLN A 36 -8.29 18.57 -9.30
N ASN A 37 -9.14 18.31 -8.29
CA ASN A 37 -9.87 19.35 -7.53
C ASN A 37 -10.46 20.47 -8.42
N ASN A 38 -11.21 20.11 -9.46
CA ASN A 38 -11.82 21.03 -10.44
C ASN A 38 -10.85 21.96 -11.19
N MET A 39 -9.54 21.70 -11.14
CA MET A 39 -8.55 22.42 -11.93
C MET A 39 -8.70 22.09 -13.41
N THR A 40 -8.42 23.11 -14.24
CA THR A 40 -8.22 22.88 -15.68
C THR A 40 -6.99 22.00 -15.92
N SER A 41 -6.94 21.32 -17.06
CA SER A 41 -5.83 20.40 -17.38
C SER A 41 -4.46 21.06 -17.31
N TRP A 42 -4.36 22.34 -17.69
CA TRP A 42 -3.11 23.10 -17.62
C TRP A 42 -2.71 23.40 -16.16
N GLN A 43 -3.65 23.89 -15.35
CA GLN A 43 -3.43 24.17 -13.93
C GLN A 43 -3.03 22.88 -13.19
N TYR A 44 -3.72 21.79 -13.46
CA TYR A 44 -3.42 20.49 -12.87
C TYR A 44 -2.02 20.01 -13.22
N ARG A 45 -1.61 20.12 -14.49
CA ARG A 45 -0.25 19.75 -14.91
C ARG A 45 0.80 20.62 -14.23
N ALA A 46 0.58 21.94 -14.16
CA ALA A 46 1.49 22.87 -13.49
C ALA A 46 1.58 22.59 -11.98
N TYR A 47 0.46 22.24 -11.35
CA TYR A 47 0.38 21.84 -9.95
C TYR A 47 1.19 20.57 -9.68
N LEU A 48 0.98 19.51 -10.47
CA LEU A 48 1.73 18.26 -10.34
C LEU A 48 3.24 18.49 -10.48
N THR A 49 3.67 19.28 -11.46
CA THR A 49 5.10 19.56 -11.67
C THR A 49 5.71 20.36 -10.52
N LYS A 50 5.03 21.42 -10.05
CA LYS A 50 5.55 22.28 -8.98
C LYS A 50 5.51 21.61 -7.61
N MET A 51 4.50 20.78 -7.36
CA MET A 51 4.25 20.15 -6.06
C MET A 51 4.64 18.67 -6.01
N ALA A 52 5.30 18.14 -7.05
CA ALA A 52 5.67 16.73 -7.14
C ALA A 52 6.34 16.19 -5.88
N ASN A 53 7.32 16.92 -5.33
CA ASN A 53 8.04 16.53 -4.12
C ASN A 53 7.13 16.52 -2.88
N GLN A 54 6.21 17.48 -2.77
CA GLN A 54 5.27 17.58 -1.66
C GLN A 54 4.24 16.45 -1.71
N ILE A 55 3.68 16.18 -2.91
CA ILE A 55 2.74 15.08 -3.14
C ILE A 55 3.41 13.76 -2.79
N ARG A 56 4.64 13.53 -3.26
CA ARG A 56 5.38 12.30 -2.94
C ARG A 56 5.64 12.15 -1.45
N ASN A 57 6.04 13.21 -0.76
CA ASN A 57 6.24 13.16 0.70
C ASN A 57 4.95 12.93 1.46
N HIS A 58 3.84 13.55 1.03
CA HIS A 58 2.52 13.32 1.60
C HIS A 58 2.12 11.84 1.50
N GLU A 59 2.24 11.25 0.31
CA GLU A 59 1.96 9.83 0.12
C GLU A 59 2.88 8.94 0.96
N ARG A 60 4.17 9.28 1.05
CA ARG A 60 5.12 8.54 1.90
C ARG A 60 4.69 8.54 3.37
N ILE A 61 4.37 9.70 3.94
CA ILE A 61 3.94 9.82 5.34
C ILE A 61 2.63 9.08 5.57
N LYS A 62 1.68 9.17 4.62
CA LYS A 62 0.41 8.44 4.69
C LYS A 62 0.62 6.92 4.69
N ASN A 63 1.47 6.42 3.78
CA ASN A 63 1.78 4.99 3.69
C ASN A 63 2.57 4.50 4.91
N GLU A 64 3.48 5.31 5.43
CA GLU A 64 4.20 5.01 6.67
C GLU A 64 3.26 4.97 7.88
N LYS A 65 2.22 5.79 7.93
CA LYS A 65 1.21 5.70 8.99
C LYS A 65 0.31 4.46 8.85
N LEU A 66 -0.01 4.04 7.62
CA LEU A 66 -0.92 2.92 7.36
C LEU A 66 -0.24 1.56 7.45
N TYR A 67 1.03 1.49 7.03
CA TYR A 67 1.78 0.24 6.85
C TYR A 67 3.15 0.29 7.54
N GLY A 68 3.44 1.34 8.32
CA GLY A 68 4.61 1.40 9.16
C GLY A 68 4.48 0.50 10.37
N CYS A 69 5.62 0.00 10.82
CA CYS A 69 5.70 -0.73 12.08
C CYS A 69 6.10 0.25 13.19
N ASP A 70 5.23 0.42 14.18
CA ASP A 70 5.63 0.99 15.47
C ASP A 70 6.30 -0.10 16.34
N VAL A 71 5.93 -1.37 16.14
CA VAL A 71 6.49 -2.54 16.83
C VAL A 71 6.77 -3.65 15.80
N CYS A 72 8.03 -4.09 15.67
CA CYS A 72 8.50 -4.98 14.61
C CYS A 72 7.98 -6.44 14.66
N HIS A 73 6.97 -6.75 15.47
CA HIS A 73 6.51 -8.11 15.76
C HIS A 73 5.01 -8.36 15.52
N GLU A 74 4.29 -7.37 15.00
CA GLU A 74 2.91 -7.56 14.53
C GLU A 74 2.86 -7.43 13.01
N ASP A 75 2.09 -8.31 12.35
CA ASP A 75 1.86 -8.26 10.91
C ASP A 75 1.17 -6.91 10.57
N THR A 76 1.95 -5.94 10.12
CA THR A 76 1.48 -4.61 9.69
C THR A 76 0.93 -4.60 8.26
N GLY A 77 0.76 -5.78 7.67
CA GLY A 77 0.08 -5.95 6.40
C GLY A 77 -1.42 -5.64 6.51
N ILE A 78 -2.04 -5.37 5.37
CA ILE A 78 -3.49 -5.41 5.25
C ILE A 78 -3.93 -6.81 5.73
N GLY A 79 -4.72 -6.87 6.80
CA GLY A 79 -5.14 -8.13 7.40
C GLY A 79 -5.89 -9.05 6.42
N HIS A 80 -6.09 -10.31 6.78
CA HIS A 80 -6.83 -11.25 5.92
C HIS A 80 -8.31 -10.88 5.83
N ARG A 81 -8.88 -11.03 4.63
CA ARG A 81 -10.32 -10.78 4.43
C ARG A 81 -11.18 -11.89 4.97
N TYR A 82 -10.77 -13.12 4.71
CA TYR A 82 -11.50 -14.31 5.06
C TYR A 82 -10.69 -15.18 6.03
N GLU A 83 -11.37 -15.79 6.98
CA GLU A 83 -10.83 -16.88 7.80
C GLU A 83 -11.42 -18.20 7.34
N GLN A 84 -10.55 -19.16 7.07
CA GLN A 84 -10.93 -20.54 6.81
C GLN A 84 -10.82 -21.32 8.12
N VAL A 85 -11.95 -21.72 8.67
CA VAL A 85 -12.03 -22.60 9.85
C VAL A 85 -12.29 -24.02 9.36
N CYS A 86 -11.31 -24.90 9.55
CA CYS A 86 -11.39 -26.30 9.13
C CYS A 86 -11.64 -27.21 10.33
N ASN A 87 -12.72 -27.98 10.27
CA ASN A 87 -13.02 -29.05 11.23
C ASN A 87 -12.87 -30.43 10.55
N GLU A 88 -13.00 -31.52 11.31
CA GLU A 88 -12.93 -32.90 10.79
C GLU A 88 -13.92 -33.17 9.63
N ASN A 89 -15.05 -32.45 9.58
CA ASN A 89 -16.10 -32.62 8.58
C ASN A 89 -15.96 -31.69 7.35
N GLY A 90 -15.00 -30.77 7.34
CA GLY A 90 -14.78 -29.83 6.22
C GLY A 90 -14.40 -28.41 6.66
N CYS A 91 -14.16 -27.55 5.67
CA CYS A 91 -13.71 -26.18 5.89
C CYS A 91 -14.80 -25.15 5.55
N THR A 92 -15.00 -24.18 6.44
CA THR A 92 -15.90 -23.05 6.24
C THR A 92 -15.11 -21.76 6.14
N MET A 93 -15.47 -20.90 5.17
CA MET A 93 -14.86 -19.57 5.02
C MET A 93 -15.80 -18.51 5.60
N LYS A 94 -15.27 -17.64 6.45
CA LYS A 94 -16.01 -16.52 7.05
C LYS A 94 -15.32 -15.21 6.68
N GLU A 95 -16.09 -14.22 6.27
CA GLU A 95 -15.56 -12.87 6.04
C GLU A 95 -15.39 -12.17 7.40
N VAL A 96 -14.16 -11.77 7.71
CA VAL A 96 -13.78 -11.14 8.99
C VAL A 96 -13.41 -9.68 8.80
N ASN A 97 -12.75 -9.33 7.69
CA ASN A 97 -12.38 -7.95 7.38
C ASN A 97 -12.63 -7.61 5.90
N PRO A 98 -13.66 -6.83 5.56
CA PRO A 98 -13.97 -6.46 4.17
C PRO A 98 -12.84 -5.70 3.46
N GLU A 99 -12.01 -4.97 4.20
CA GLU A 99 -10.86 -4.20 3.69
C GLU A 99 -9.58 -5.05 3.62
N GLY A 100 -9.64 -6.28 4.14
CA GLY A 100 -8.54 -7.23 4.12
C GLY A 100 -8.24 -7.79 2.72
N ILE A 101 -7.11 -8.49 2.60
CA ILE A 101 -6.73 -9.21 1.38
C ILE A 101 -6.36 -10.65 1.76
N GLY A 102 -6.86 -11.60 0.99
CA GLY A 102 -6.49 -13.01 1.12
C GLY A 102 -7.25 -13.76 2.21
N MET A 103 -6.71 -14.93 2.57
CA MET A 103 -7.30 -15.88 3.49
C MET A 103 -6.30 -16.29 4.55
N LYS A 104 -6.74 -16.37 5.80
CA LYS A 104 -5.98 -16.99 6.89
C LYS A 104 -6.64 -18.32 7.27
N GLN A 105 -5.84 -19.38 7.34
CA GLN A 105 -6.30 -20.65 7.91
C GLN A 105 -6.19 -20.57 9.44
N VAL A 106 -7.29 -20.85 10.11
CA VAL A 106 -7.36 -20.97 11.56
C VAL A 106 -7.68 -22.43 11.85
N ASN A 107 -6.69 -23.15 12.39
CA ASN A 107 -6.85 -24.52 12.88
C ASN A 107 -7.55 -24.52 14.24
#